data_AF-A0A533BEX8-F1
#
_entry.id   AF-A0A533BEX8-F1
#
_cell.length_a   1.000
_cell.length_b   1.000
_cell.length_c   1.000
_cell.angle_alpha   90.00
_cell.angle_beta   90.00
_cell.angle_gamma   90.00
#
_symmetry.space_group_name_H-M   'P 1'
#
loop_
_entity.id
_entity.type
_entity.pdbx_description
1 polymer ?
#
loop_
_entity_poly.entity_id
_entity_poly.type
_entity_poly.pdbx_seq_one_letter_code
_entity_poly.pdbx_strand_id
1 'polypeptide(L)'
;MITQLQVKGLMFDPYNNAYIVILRGEDQAEMLPIWVGKSEASSISLALENVAPPRPMTHDFMNSYLNAFNAKVISVVITDLNENTYFAKIHLTYADSEYTVDSRPSDAIALALRSQAPIFASESVIRKQSSEELDQWLENLKPEDFGKLDS
;
A
#
# COMPACT_ATOMS: atom_id res chain seq x y z
N MET A 1 16.61 8.05 3.84
CA MET A 1 15.97 8.57 2.63
C MET A 1 14.67 7.82 2.42
N ILE A 2 13.70 8.46 1.76
CA ILE A 2 12.40 7.86 1.43
C ILE A 2 12.23 7.86 -0.09
N THR A 3 11.66 6.80 -0.64
CA THR A 3 11.35 6.67 -2.07
C THR A 3 9.86 6.71 -2.26
N GLN A 4 9.38 7.45 -3.27
CA GLN A 4 7.98 7.42 -3.68
C GLN A 4 7.69 6.14 -4.46
N LEU A 5 6.59 5.47 -4.12
CA LEU A 5 6.15 4.24 -4.73
C LEU A 5 4.72 4.37 -5.27
N GLN A 6 4.40 3.56 -6.26
CA GLN A 6 3.05 3.43 -6.81
C GLN A 6 2.57 1.99 -6.67
N VAL A 7 1.28 1.82 -6.38
CA VAL A 7 0.63 0.51 -6.42
C VAL A 7 0.51 0.09 -7.89
N LYS A 8 1.22 -0.98 -8.28
CA LYS A 8 1.17 -1.53 -9.64
C LYS A 8 0.10 -2.60 -9.80
N GLY A 9 -0.18 -3.35 -8.74
CA GLY A 9 -1.23 -4.35 -8.77
C GLY A 9 -1.31 -5.18 -7.51
N LEU A 10 -2.26 -6.12 -7.53
CA LEU A 10 -2.40 -7.17 -6.53
C LEU A 10 -2.25 -8.53 -7.19
N MET A 11 -1.55 -9.43 -6.50
CA MET A 11 -1.37 -10.82 -6.93
C MET A 11 -1.87 -11.75 -5.84
N PHE A 12 -2.36 -12.93 -6.22
CA PHE A 12 -2.77 -13.94 -5.25
C PHE A 12 -1.61 -14.92 -5.04
N ASP A 13 -1.25 -15.15 -3.78
CA ASP A 13 -0.29 -16.15 -3.36
C ASP A 13 -1.03 -17.39 -2.88
N PRO A 14 -1.09 -18.47 -3.70
CA PRO A 14 -1.82 -19.67 -3.34
C PRO A 14 -1.16 -20.46 -2.21
N TYR A 15 0.14 -20.28 -1.95
CA TYR A 15 0.86 -21.02 -0.93
C TYR A 15 0.55 -20.50 0.46
N ASN A 16 0.54 -19.17 0.60
CA ASN A 16 0.20 -18.50 1.86
C ASN A 16 -1.30 -18.17 1.98
N ASN A 17 -2.10 -18.49 0.96
CA ASN A 17 -3.52 -18.13 0.85
C ASN A 17 -3.75 -16.63 1.17
N ALA A 18 -2.88 -15.79 0.61
CA ALA A 18 -2.79 -14.36 0.87
C ALA A 18 -2.75 -13.59 -0.44
N TYR A 19 -2.82 -12.26 -0.36
CA TYR A 19 -2.62 -11.38 -1.50
C TYR A 19 -1.36 -10.56 -1.31
N ILE A 20 -0.70 -10.20 -2.41
CA ILE A 20 0.51 -9.40 -2.40
C ILE A 20 0.20 -8.10 -3.12
N VAL A 21 0.37 -6.98 -2.44
CA VAL A 21 0.34 -5.64 -3.04
C VAL A 21 1.73 -5.32 -3.54
N ILE A 22 1.85 -5.06 -4.85
CA ILE A 22 3.12 -4.72 -5.48
C ILE A 22 3.24 -3.21 -5.55
N LEU A 23 4.18 -2.65 -4.79
CA LEU A 23 4.58 -1.25 -4.86
C LEU A 23 5.86 -1.14 -5.70
N ARG A 24 5.96 -0.13 -6.57
CA ARG A 24 7.15 0.08 -7.42
C ARG A 24 7.53 1.56 -7.51
N GLY A 25 8.82 1.84 -7.51
CA GLY A 25 9.37 3.17 -7.74
C GLY A 25 9.11 3.67 -9.15
N GLU A 26 9.20 4.99 -9.36
CA GLU A 26 8.97 5.62 -10.67
C GLU A 26 9.96 5.17 -11.75
N ASP A 27 11.21 4.92 -11.35
CA ASP A 27 12.27 4.40 -12.23
C ASP A 27 12.22 2.89 -12.45
N GLN A 28 11.19 2.23 -11.89
CA GLN A 28 10.98 0.79 -11.95
C GLN A 28 12.09 -0.08 -11.31
N ALA A 29 13.12 0.52 -10.71
CA ALA A 29 14.25 -0.19 -10.14
C ALA A 29 13.92 -0.74 -8.75
N GLU A 30 13.14 0.01 -7.97
CA GLU A 30 12.74 -0.39 -6.62
C GLU A 30 11.34 -1.04 -6.62
N MET A 31 11.23 -2.17 -5.94
CA MET A 31 9.96 -2.89 -5.75
C MET A 31 9.80 -3.22 -4.26
N LEU A 32 8.56 -3.18 -3.76
CA LEU A 32 8.21 -3.55 -2.40
C LEU A 32 6.89 -4.35 -2.37
N PRO A 33 6.93 -5.68 -2.45
CA PRO A 33 5.80 -6.55 -2.14
C PRO A 33 5.42 -6.51 -0.66
N ILE A 34 4.11 -6.42 -0.40
CA ILE A 34 3.52 -6.48 0.94
C ILE A 34 2.37 -7.49 0.93
N TRP A 35 2.47 -8.52 1.77
CA TRP A 35 1.40 -9.49 1.99
C TRP A 35 0.28 -8.89 2.82
N VAL A 36 -0.95 -9.10 2.36
CA VAL A 36 -2.18 -8.61 2.98
C VAL A 36 -3.26 -9.69 2.95
N GLY A 37 -4.22 -9.58 3.86
CA GLY A 37 -5.40 -10.43 3.87
C GLY A 37 -6.35 -10.14 2.70
N LYS A 38 -7.29 -11.06 2.48
CA LYS A 38 -8.31 -10.95 1.42
C LYS A 38 -9.16 -9.68 1.53
N SER A 39 -9.53 -9.30 2.75
CA SER A 39 -10.37 -8.12 3.01
C SER A 39 -9.61 -6.83 2.69
N GLU A 40 -8.36 -6.73 3.10
CA GLU A 40 -7.46 -5.62 2.75
C GLU A 40 -7.26 -5.53 1.24
N ALA A 41 -6.92 -6.65 0.59
CA ALA A 41 -6.72 -6.72 -0.85
C ALA A 41 -7.93 -6.25 -1.64
N SER A 42 -9.13 -6.68 -1.22
CA SER A 42 -10.39 -6.28 -1.85
C SER A 42 -10.63 -4.76 -1.73
N SER A 43 -10.34 -4.16 -0.57
CA SER A 43 -10.46 -2.70 -0.37
C SER A 43 -9.48 -1.90 -1.22
N ILE A 44 -8.26 -2.41 -1.40
CA ILE A 44 -7.22 -1.81 -2.24
C ILE A 44 -7.59 -1.96 -3.73
N SER A 45 -8.02 -3.14 -4.19
CA SER A 45 -8.44 -3.39 -5.58
C SER A 45 -9.55 -2.45 -6.03
N LEU A 46 -10.59 -2.28 -5.21
CA LEU A 46 -11.69 -1.35 -5.48
C LEU A 46 -11.21 0.08 -5.71
N ALA A 47 -10.26 0.55 -4.89
CA ALA A 47 -9.70 1.89 -5.04
C ALA A 47 -8.76 2.01 -6.25
N LEU A 48 -7.95 0.97 -6.51
CA LEU A 48 -7.04 0.92 -7.65
C LEU A 48 -7.80 0.93 -8.98
N GLU A 49 -8.90 0.20 -9.06
CA GLU A 49 -9.80 0.15 -10.23
C GLU A 49 -10.75 1.36 -10.31
N ASN A 50 -10.69 2.27 -9.33
CA ASN A 50 -11.55 3.45 -9.22
C ASN A 50 -13.05 3.09 -9.26
N VAL A 51 -13.43 1.96 -8.66
CA VAL A 51 -14.80 1.46 -8.60
C VAL A 51 -15.47 1.98 -7.34
N ALA A 52 -16.53 2.79 -7.53
CA ALA A 52 -17.32 3.30 -6.42
C ALA A 52 -18.38 2.26 -5.97
N PRO A 53 -18.35 1.81 -4.70
CA PRO A 53 -19.39 0.92 -4.17
C PRO A 53 -20.73 1.66 -3.98
N PRO A 54 -21.87 0.96 -3.95
CA PRO A 54 -23.19 1.57 -3.77
C PRO A 54 -23.37 2.30 -2.42
N ARG A 55 -22.59 1.90 -1.42
CA ARG A 55 -22.47 2.58 -0.12
C ARG A 55 -20.99 2.66 0.25
N PRO A 56 -20.55 3.73 0.95
CA PRO A 56 -19.17 3.87 1.38
C PRO A 56 -18.72 2.65 2.19
N MET A 57 -17.61 2.03 1.80
CA MET A 57 -16.90 1.06 2.64
C MET A 57 -16.04 1.80 3.67
N THR A 58 -15.33 1.06 4.51
CA THR A 58 -14.56 1.62 5.64
C THR A 58 -13.61 2.73 5.22
N HIS A 59 -12.77 2.51 4.20
CA HIS A 59 -11.80 3.52 3.77
C HIS A 59 -12.45 4.67 2.98
N ASP A 60 -13.60 4.46 2.31
CA ASP A 60 -14.39 5.53 1.69
C ASP A 60 -15.01 6.44 2.77
N PHE A 61 -15.56 5.82 3.81
CA PHE A 61 -16.10 6.50 4.98
C PHE A 61 -15.00 7.29 5.69
N MET A 62 -13.82 6.71 5.93
CA MET A 62 -12.70 7.41 6.56
C MET A 62 -12.22 8.61 5.73
N ASN A 63 -12.09 8.46 4.40
CA ASN A 63 -11.73 9.57 3.53
C ASN A 63 -12.79 10.69 3.58
N SER A 64 -14.08 10.32 3.52
CA SER A 64 -15.19 11.27 3.63
C SER A 64 -15.24 11.96 4.99
N TYR A 65 -14.94 11.22 6.06
CA TYR A 65 -14.87 11.73 7.43
C TYR A 65 -13.76 12.77 7.56
N LEU A 66 -12.54 12.47 7.12
CA LEU A 66 -11.43 13.44 7.12
C LEU A 66 -11.78 14.70 6.32
N ASN A 67 -12.34 14.53 5.12
CA ASN A 67 -12.76 15.64 4.26
C ASN A 67 -13.83 16.52 4.93
N ALA A 68 -14.76 15.94 5.70
CA ALA A 68 -15.79 16.70 6.42
C ALA A 68 -15.21 17.66 7.48
N PHE A 69 -14.03 17.33 8.03
CA PHE A 69 -13.29 18.19 8.95
C PHE A 69 -12.25 19.07 8.25
N ASN A 70 -12.22 19.10 6.91
CA ASN A 70 -11.14 19.73 6.13
C ASN A 70 -9.74 19.20 6.50
N ALA A 71 -9.65 17.95 6.98
CA ALA A 71 -8.38 17.28 7.18
C ALA A 71 -7.91 16.68 5.85
N LYS A 72 -6.63 16.81 5.54
CA LYS A 72 -6.04 16.30 4.29
C LYS A 72 -4.97 15.28 4.61
N VAL A 73 -5.02 14.12 3.95
CA VAL A 73 -3.90 13.17 3.95
C VAL A 73 -2.81 13.74 3.05
N ILE A 74 -1.65 14.04 3.63
CA ILE A 74 -0.49 14.64 2.93
C ILE A 74 0.28 13.53 2.22
N SER A 75 0.51 12.43 2.93
CA SER A 75 1.27 11.29 2.44
C SER A 75 1.07 10.10 3.37
N VAL A 76 1.45 8.93 2.87
CA VAL A 76 1.67 7.76 3.72
C VAL A 76 3.08 7.25 3.53
N VAL A 77 3.70 6.78 4.61
CA VAL A 77 5.09 6.30 4.60
C VAL A 77 5.14 4.92 5.24
N ILE A 78 5.64 3.94 4.51
CA ILE A 78 6.01 2.64 5.07
C ILE A 78 7.39 2.81 5.71
N THR A 79 7.43 2.71 7.04
CA THR A 79 8.53 3.22 7.85
C THR A 79 9.50 2.15 8.33
N ASP A 80 9.00 0.96 8.66
CA ASP A 80 9.86 -0.10 9.18
C ASP A 80 9.34 -1.50 8.84
N LEU A 81 10.24 -2.47 8.99
CA LEU A 81 9.99 -3.89 8.94
C LEU A 81 10.67 -4.52 10.16
N ASN A 82 9.88 -5.12 11.04
CA ASN A 82 10.36 -5.83 12.22
C ASN A 82 9.62 -7.15 12.36
N GLU A 83 10.33 -8.27 12.52
CA GLU A 83 9.76 -9.62 12.67
C GLU A 83 8.64 -9.91 11.63
N ASN A 84 8.93 -9.68 10.35
CA ASN A 84 7.99 -9.80 9.21
C ASN A 84 6.73 -8.90 9.28
N THR A 85 6.68 -7.96 10.22
CA THR A 85 5.60 -6.99 10.34
C THR A 85 6.04 -5.64 9.80
N TYR A 86 5.36 -5.18 8.76
CA TYR A 86 5.55 -3.85 8.21
C TYR A 86 4.76 -2.80 8.99
N PHE A 87 5.36 -1.63 9.19
CA PHE A 87 4.77 -0.48 9.87
C PHE A 87 4.63 0.69 8.91
N ALA A 88 3.50 1.40 8.98
CA ALA A 88 3.27 2.59 8.19
C ALA A 88 2.78 3.76 9.04
N LYS A 89 2.95 4.96 8.52
CA LYS A 89 2.44 6.20 9.11
C LYS A 89 1.63 6.96 8.08
N ILE A 90 0.51 7.52 8.52
CA ILE A 90 -0.32 8.43 7.73
C ILE A 90 -0.04 9.83 8.24
N HIS A 91 0.44 10.70 7.36
CA HIS A 91 0.66 12.11 7.65
C HIS A 91 -0.53 12.91 7.16
N LEU A 92 -1.10 13.75 8.03
CA LEU A 92 -2.29 14.54 7.70
C LEU A 92 -2.18 15.97 8.25
N THR A 93 -2.80 16.93 7.56
CA THR A 93 -3.00 18.30 8.08
C THR A 93 -4.43 18.47 8.59
N TYR A 94 -4.59 19.15 9.72
CA TYR A 94 -5.88 19.67 10.19
C TYR A 94 -5.66 20.98 10.94
N ALA A 95 -6.45 22.01 10.65
CA ALA A 95 -6.40 23.33 11.31
C ALA A 95 -4.96 23.86 11.51
N ASP A 96 -4.20 23.95 10.41
CA ASP A 96 -2.80 24.42 10.35
C ASP A 96 -1.79 23.59 11.15
N SER A 97 -2.18 22.42 11.64
CA SER A 97 -1.33 21.50 12.36
C SER A 97 -1.11 20.22 11.56
N GLU A 98 0.09 19.66 11.66
CA GLU A 98 0.41 18.34 11.12
C GLU A 98 0.25 17.26 12.19
N TYR A 99 -0.33 16.15 11.80
CA TYR A 99 -0.52 14.98 12.63
C TYR A 99 0.05 13.75 11.92
N THR A 100 0.52 12.82 12.73
CA THR A 100 1.04 11.54 12.26
C THR A 100 0.30 10.43 13.00
N VAL A 101 -0.26 9.50 12.25
CA VAL A 101 -1.07 8.40 12.77
C VAL A 101 -0.38 7.08 12.42
N ASP A 102 -0.20 6.21 13.40
CA ASP A 102 0.30 4.85 13.19
C ASP A 102 -0.72 4.02 12.40
N SER A 103 -0.24 3.18 11.49
CA SER A 103 -1.10 2.44 10.58
C SER A 103 -0.44 1.16 10.07
N ARG A 104 -1.27 0.15 9.77
CA ARG A 104 -0.82 -0.97 8.92
C ARG A 104 -0.62 -0.45 7.50
N PRO A 105 0.35 -0.98 6.72
CA PRO A 105 0.53 -0.58 5.33
C PRO A 105 -0.72 -0.75 4.48
N SER A 106 -1.50 -1.80 4.68
CA SER A 106 -2.75 -2.04 3.94
C SER A 106 -3.76 -0.91 4.10
N ASP A 107 -3.96 -0.42 5.33
CA ASP A 107 -4.87 0.69 5.63
C ASP A 107 -4.35 2.01 5.06
N ALA A 108 -3.05 2.27 5.24
CA ALA A 108 -2.39 3.45 4.72
C ALA A 108 -2.47 3.53 3.18
N ILE A 109 -2.18 2.42 2.48
CA ILE A 109 -2.27 2.32 1.02
C ILE A 109 -3.74 2.52 0.56
N ALA A 110 -4.70 1.84 1.20
CA ALA A 110 -6.11 1.94 0.82
C ALA A 110 -6.67 3.36 1.00
N LEU A 111 -6.21 4.10 2.02
CA LEU A 111 -6.57 5.50 2.24
C LEU A 111 -5.84 6.43 1.28
N ALA A 112 -4.55 6.20 1.01
CA ALA A 112 -3.75 6.99 0.08
C ALA A 112 -4.34 6.98 -1.33
N LEU A 113 -4.75 5.81 -1.84
CA LEU A 113 -5.40 5.68 -3.15
C LEU A 113 -6.69 6.52 -3.23
N ARG A 114 -7.51 6.54 -2.18
CA ARG A 114 -8.78 7.29 -2.13
C ARG A 114 -8.61 8.79 -1.91
N SER A 115 -7.58 9.18 -1.18
CA SER A 115 -7.24 10.58 -0.92
C SER A 115 -6.29 11.18 -1.97
N GLN A 116 -5.85 10.36 -2.93
CA GLN A 116 -4.84 10.70 -3.93
C GLN A 116 -3.53 11.19 -3.30
N ALA A 117 -3.22 10.70 -2.10
CA ALA A 117 -2.00 11.04 -1.40
C ALA A 117 -0.83 10.18 -1.90
N PRO A 118 0.38 10.75 -2.00
CA PRO A 118 1.58 10.00 -2.36
C PRO A 118 1.92 8.94 -1.31
N ILE A 119 2.38 7.78 -1.80
CA ILE A 119 2.85 6.65 -1.00
C ILE A 119 4.38 6.64 -1.05
N PHE A 120 5.02 6.55 0.11
CA PHE A 120 6.46 6.44 0.23
C PHE A 120 6.85 5.19 1.01
N ALA A 121 8.09 4.75 0.85
CA ALA A 121 8.73 3.80 1.75
C ALA A 121 10.13 4.28 2.13
N SER A 122 10.55 3.93 3.33
CA SER A 122 11.93 4.17 3.76
C SER A 122 12.88 3.23 3.03
N GLU A 123 14.03 3.73 2.59
CA GLU A 123 15.04 2.88 1.92
C GLU A 123 15.46 1.69 2.77
N SER A 124 15.48 1.84 4.10
CA SER A 124 15.76 0.73 5.01
C SER A 124 14.75 -0.40 4.85
N VAL A 125 13.48 -0.11 4.60
CA VAL A 125 12.44 -1.12 4.38
C VAL A 125 12.64 -1.79 3.03
N ILE A 126 12.89 -1.00 1.98
CA ILE A 126 13.14 -1.52 0.63
C ILE A 126 14.38 -2.44 0.63
N ARG A 127 15.46 -2.05 1.32
CA ARG A 127 16.70 -2.83 1.42
C ARG A 127 16.62 -4.02 2.37
N LYS A 128 15.83 -3.93 3.45
CA LYS A 128 15.59 -5.04 4.39
C LYS A 128 14.74 -6.15 3.77
N GLN A 129 14.33 -6.04 2.51
CA GLN A 129 13.76 -7.14 1.76
C GLN A 129 14.79 -8.26 1.57
N SER A 130 14.88 -9.13 2.57
CA SER A 130 15.25 -10.53 2.42
C SER A 130 14.24 -11.33 3.24
N SER A 131 13.03 -11.51 2.72
CA SER A 131 12.14 -12.52 3.29
C SER A 131 12.28 -13.78 2.45
N GLU A 132 12.43 -14.93 3.11
CA GLU A 132 12.32 -16.24 2.46
C GLU A 132 11.00 -16.35 1.67
N GLU A 133 9.95 -15.68 2.15
CA GLU A 133 8.66 -15.55 1.45
C GLU A 133 8.77 -14.83 0.10
N LEU A 134 9.60 -13.77 0.00
CA LEU A 134 9.86 -13.07 -1.24
C LEU A 134 10.67 -13.92 -2.20
N ASP A 135 11.74 -14.56 -1.72
CA ASP A 135 12.56 -15.44 -2.56
C ASP A 135 11.74 -16.63 -3.08
N GLN A 136 10.98 -17.29 -2.20
CA GLN A 136 10.06 -18.37 -2.59
C GLN A 136 8.99 -17.89 -3.56
N TRP A 137 8.44 -16.70 -3.35
CA TRP A 137 7.44 -16.15 -4.25
C TRP A 137 8.03 -15.81 -5.63
N LEU A 138 9.22 -15.22 -5.68
CA LEU A 138 9.96 -14.92 -6.91
C LEU A 138 10.33 -16.21 -7.67
N GLU A 139 10.71 -17.29 -6.98
CA GLU A 139 10.97 -18.59 -7.61
C GLU A 139 9.73 -19.20 -8.25
N ASN A 140 8.55 -18.91 -7.71
CA ASN A 140 7.27 -19.46 -8.17
C ASN A 140 6.57 -18.58 -9.21
N LEU A 141 7.04 -17.35 -9.45
CA LEU A 141 6.50 -16.43 -10.44
C LEU A 141 6.80 -16.90 -11.86
N LYS A 142 5.76 -16.93 -12.71
CA LYS A 142 5.94 -17.17 -14.14
C LYS A 142 6.15 -15.83 -14.87
N PRO A 143 6.87 -15.83 -16.01
CA PRO A 143 7.03 -14.61 -16.82
C PRO A 143 5.72 -13.93 -17.22
N GLU A 144 4.65 -14.71 -17.38
CA GLU A 144 3.30 -14.25 -17.71
C GLU A 144 2.64 -13.43 -16.60
N ASP A 145 3.07 -13.62 -15.35
CA ASP A 145 2.54 -12.91 -14.18
C ASP A 145 3.07 -11.47 -14.11
N PHE A 146 4.27 -11.21 -14.66
CA PHE A 146 4.83 -9.85 -14.80
C PHE A 146 4.10 -9.03 -15.87
N GLY A 147 3.66 -9.66 -16.96
CA GLY A 147 2.98 -8.97 -18.08
C GLY A 147 1.64 -8.33 -17.71
N LYS A 148 1.07 -8.64 -16.54
CA LYS A 148 -0.16 -8.03 -16.01
C LYS A 148 0.10 -6.80 -15.14
N LEU A 149 1.35 -6.51 -14.77
CA LEU A 149 1.73 -5.39 -13.90
C LEU A 149 2.15 -4.14 -14.69
N ASP A 150 2.52 -4.31 -15.96
CA ASP A 150 3.04 -3.25 -16.84
C ASP A 150 1.99 -2.75 -17.88
N SER A 151 0.73 -3.20 -17.77
CA SER A 151 -0.38 -2.84 -18.67
C SER A 151 -1.25 -1.71 -18.13
#